data_AF-A0A5M3MWD4-F1
#
_entry.id   AF-A0A5M3MWD4-F1
#
_cell.length_a   1.000
_cell.length_b   1.000
_cell.length_c   1.000
_cell.angle_alpha   90.00
_cell.angle_beta   90.00
_cell.angle_gamma   90.00
#
_symmetry.space_group_name_H-M   'P 1'
#
loop_
_entity.id
_entity.type
_entity.pdbx_description
1 polymer ?
#
loop_
_entity_poly.entity_id
_entity_poly.type
_entity_poly.pdbx_seq_one_letter_code
_entity_poly.pdbx_strand_id
1 'polypeptide(L)'
;GSVLYIVWTGVMCIVVAVNAIVWNNNVDFDNIGLVWCDITSRLIIGGAVAIPAATLCINRRLHQILTLQYQRDHVVRNTLVDICIGLGIPGLTVVLYYVVQQYRSGIVEDVGCYPAIGNWKSSILLYDIWPLLITLGSSFYSGEWKRRHQKRFVSFYFIISLFFLYSFGSPRSSCPWGFP
;
A
#
# COMPACT_ATOMS: atom_id res chain seq x y z
N GLY A 1 -6.59 -1.23 9.31
CA GLY A 1 -5.97 -1.98 8.19
C GLY A 1 -6.78 -1.87 6.91
N SER A 2 -7.56 -2.89 6.56
CA SER A 2 -8.18 -3.03 5.23
C SER A 2 -9.12 -1.88 4.82
N VAL A 3 -9.95 -1.39 5.74
CA VAL A 3 -10.85 -0.25 5.46
C VAL A 3 -10.05 1.01 5.10
N LEU A 4 -8.99 1.30 5.85
CA LEU A 4 -8.09 2.41 5.54
C LEU A 4 -7.44 2.25 4.16
N TYR A 5 -7.01 1.04 3.81
CA TYR A 5 -6.43 0.77 2.49
C TYR A 5 -7.44 1.05 1.37
N ILE A 6 -8.67 0.56 1.49
CA ILE A 6 -9.75 0.77 0.51
C ILE A 6 -10.07 2.26 0.37
N VAL A 7 -10.24 2.97 1.48
CA VAL A 7 -10.57 4.41 1.49
C VAL A 7 -9.45 5.21 0.83
N TRP A 8 -8.19 5.02 1.24
CA TRP A 8 -7.06 5.76 0.68
C TRP A 8 -6.87 5.47 -0.81
N THR A 9 -6.97 4.20 -1.22
CA THR A 9 -6.84 3.82 -2.64
C THR A 9 -7.99 4.41 -3.46
N GLY A 10 -9.22 4.35 -2.94
CA GLY A 10 -10.39 4.93 -3.61
C GLY A 10 -10.27 6.44 -3.80
N VAL A 11 -9.81 7.17 -2.76
CA VAL A 11 -9.55 8.61 -2.87
C VAL A 11 -8.51 8.90 -3.94
N MET A 12 -7.41 8.15 -3.98
CA MET A 12 -6.36 8.33 -4.99
C MET A 12 -6.86 8.05 -6.41
N CYS A 13 -7.69 7.03 -6.60
CA CYS A 13 -8.31 6.75 -7.90
C CYS A 13 -9.23 7.88 -8.36
N ILE A 14 -10.02 8.46 -7.45
CA ILE A 14 -10.89 9.61 -7.77
C ILE A 14 -10.06 10.81 -8.18
N VAL A 15 -8.99 11.10 -7.45
CA VAL A 15 -8.08 12.21 -7.75
C VAL A 15 -7.48 12.06 -9.15
N VAL A 16 -6.97 10.88 -9.49
CA VAL A 16 -6.38 10.62 -10.82
C VAL A 16 -7.44 10.68 -11.91
N ALA A 17 -8.64 10.17 -11.66
CA ALA A 17 -9.75 10.23 -12.63
C ALA A 17 -10.17 11.67 -12.92
N VAL A 18 -10.34 12.50 -11.88
CA VAL A 18 -10.68 13.91 -12.06
C VAL A 18 -9.56 14.66 -12.78
N ASN A 19 -8.29 14.40 -12.44
CA ASN A 19 -7.15 14.98 -13.15
C ASN A 19 -7.19 14.63 -14.64
N ALA A 20 -7.41 13.36 -14.98
CA ALA A 20 -7.48 12.91 -16.37
C ALA A 20 -8.69 13.47 -17.13
N ILE A 21 -9.83 13.69 -16.48
CA ILE A 21 -11.03 14.23 -17.14
C ILE A 21 -10.92 15.75 -17.36
N VAL A 22 -10.47 16.48 -16.33
CA VAL A 22 -10.46 17.95 -16.35
C VAL A 22 -9.31 18.50 -17.21
N TRP A 23 -8.13 17.88 -17.16
CA TRP A 23 -6.93 18.34 -17.87
C TRP A 23 -6.69 17.64 -19.23
N ASN A 24 -7.70 16.95 -19.78
CA ASN A 24 -7.60 16.34 -21.10
C ASN A 24 -7.57 17.41 -22.20
N ASN A 25 -6.42 17.61 -22.85
CA ASN A 25 -6.18 18.64 -23.88
C ASN A 25 -6.44 20.09 -23.43
N ASN A 26 -6.45 20.38 -22.12
CA ASN A 26 -6.69 21.72 -21.59
C ASN A 26 -5.70 22.06 -20.46
N VAL A 27 -5.21 23.30 -20.47
CA VAL A 27 -4.35 23.88 -19.41
C VAL A 27 -4.99 25.18 -18.90
N ASP A 28 -6.18 25.05 -18.33
CA ASP A 28 -6.89 26.18 -17.75
C ASP A 28 -6.37 26.45 -16.33
N PHE A 29 -5.66 27.56 -16.17
CA PHE A 29 -5.11 28.05 -14.91
C PHE A 29 -6.10 28.96 -14.17
N ASP A 30 -7.39 28.62 -14.20
CA ASP A 30 -8.44 29.36 -13.52
C ASP A 30 -8.37 29.19 -12.00
N ASN A 31 -8.96 30.16 -11.26
CA ASN A 31 -8.97 30.15 -9.79
C ASN A 31 -9.42 28.82 -9.17
N ILE A 32 -10.35 28.12 -9.81
CA ILE A 32 -10.86 26.80 -9.38
C ILE A 32 -9.81 25.70 -9.57
N GLY A 33 -9.08 25.72 -10.69
CA GLY A 33 -7.99 24.79 -10.98
C GLY A 33 -6.84 24.90 -9.99
N LEU A 34 -6.50 26.12 -9.54
CA LEU A 34 -5.45 26.30 -8.52
C LEU A 34 -5.84 25.73 -7.14
N VAL A 35 -7.12 25.84 -6.75
CA VAL A 35 -7.60 25.26 -5.47
C VAL A 35 -7.59 23.73 -5.54
N TRP A 36 -8.02 23.16 -6.67
CA TRP A 36 -7.96 21.71 -6.90
C TRP A 36 -6.52 21.19 -6.82
N CYS A 37 -5.57 21.91 -7.40
CA CYS A 37 -4.15 21.54 -7.40
C CYS A 37 -3.53 21.51 -6.00
N ASP A 38 -3.90 22.47 -5.14
CA ASP A 38 -3.41 22.53 -3.77
C ASP A 38 -3.94 21.36 -2.92
N ILE A 39 -5.20 20.95 -3.13
CA ILE A 39 -5.77 19.77 -2.47
C ILE A 39 -5.15 18.47 -3.00
N THR A 40 -5.07 18.37 -4.33
CA THR A 40 -4.60 17.17 -5.04
C THR A 40 -3.15 16.85 -4.74
N SER A 41 -2.27 17.85 -4.75
CA SER A 41 -0.85 17.68 -4.42
C SER A 41 -0.64 17.10 -3.01
N ARG A 42 -1.42 17.57 -2.02
CA ARG A 42 -1.38 17.06 -0.64
C ARG A 42 -1.91 15.64 -0.54
N LEU A 43 -3.01 15.33 -1.25
CA LEU A 43 -3.57 13.97 -1.29
C LEU A 43 -2.61 12.98 -1.94
N ILE A 44 -1.92 13.36 -3.02
CA ILE A 44 -0.95 12.50 -3.70
C ILE A 44 0.20 12.13 -2.76
N ILE A 45 0.76 13.12 -2.05
CA ILE A 45 1.85 12.93 -1.10
C ILE A 45 1.40 12.10 0.11
N GLY A 46 0.23 12.40 0.67
CA GLY A 46 -0.34 11.63 1.76
C GLY A 46 -0.63 10.18 1.36
N GLY A 47 -1.21 9.98 0.18
CA GLY A 47 -1.57 8.67 -0.36
C GLY A 47 -0.36 7.76 -0.58
N ALA A 48 0.75 8.30 -1.07
CA ALA A 48 1.99 7.55 -1.29
C ALA A 48 2.54 6.91 0.00
N VAL A 49 2.31 7.54 1.16
CA VAL A 49 2.73 7.03 2.47
C VAL A 49 1.61 6.27 3.19
N ALA A 50 0.35 6.64 2.96
CA ALA A 50 -0.81 6.00 3.56
C ALA A 50 -0.99 4.54 3.09
N ILE A 51 -0.77 4.26 1.80
CA ILE A 51 -0.90 2.91 1.22
C ILE A 51 0.06 1.90 1.88
N PRO A 52 1.39 2.16 1.96
CA PRO A 52 2.29 1.25 2.67
C PRO A 52 2.00 1.20 4.17
N ALA A 53 1.58 2.31 4.80
CA ALA A 53 1.20 2.31 6.22
C ALA A 53 -0.02 1.41 6.50
N ALA A 54 -1.03 1.46 5.63
CA ALA A 54 -2.20 0.59 5.72
C ALA A 54 -1.83 -0.89 5.50
N THR A 55 -0.88 -1.16 4.59
CA THR A 55 -0.33 -2.49 4.33
C THR A 55 0.40 -3.05 5.56
N LEU A 56 1.23 -2.24 6.24
CA LEU A 56 1.86 -2.59 7.51
C LEU A 56 0.83 -2.98 8.58
N CYS A 57 -0.26 -2.21 8.72
CA CYS A 57 -1.33 -2.51 9.68
C CYS A 57 -2.00 -3.85 9.39
N ILE A 58 -2.23 -4.18 8.11
CA ILE A 58 -2.76 -5.49 7.69
C ILE A 58 -1.78 -6.61 8.08
N ASN A 59 -0.49 -6.45 7.75
CA ASN A 59 0.55 -7.42 8.09
C ASN A 59 0.69 -7.65 9.59
N ARG A 60 0.60 -6.58 10.40
CA ARG A 60 0.63 -6.67 11.87
C ARG A 60 -0.54 -7.47 12.42
N ARG A 61 -1.77 -7.20 11.95
CA ARG A 61 -2.96 -7.94 12.38
C ARG A 61 -2.87 -9.42 11.99
N LEU A 62 -2.39 -9.70 10.78
CA LEU A 62 -2.15 -11.06 10.32
C LEU A 62 -1.12 -11.78 11.20
N HIS A 63 -0.02 -11.11 11.56
CA HIS A 63 0.99 -11.67 12.45
C HIS A 63 0.41 -12.04 13.82
N GLN A 64 -0.41 -11.17 14.43
CA GLN A 64 -1.07 -11.44 15.71
C GLN A 64 -2.03 -12.65 15.66
N ILE A 65 -2.73 -12.84 14.54
CA ILE A 65 -3.60 -13.99 14.33
C ILE A 65 -2.77 -15.28 14.22
N LEU A 66 -1.68 -15.23 13.45
CA LEU A 66 -0.82 -16.39 13.20
C LEU A 66 0.02 -16.81 14.40
N THR A 67 0.30 -15.90 15.34
CA THR A 67 0.99 -16.23 16.60
C THR A 67 0.02 -16.63 17.72
N LEU A 68 -1.30 -16.69 17.47
CA LEU A 68 -2.34 -16.94 18.47
C LEU A 68 -2.30 -15.96 19.66
N GLN A 69 -1.61 -14.82 19.52
CA GLN A 69 -1.51 -13.76 20.53
C GLN A 69 -2.70 -12.79 20.48
N TYR A 70 -3.74 -13.13 19.73
CA TYR A 70 -4.94 -12.32 19.61
C TYR A 70 -5.79 -12.40 20.89
N GLN A 71 -5.54 -11.46 21.80
CA GLN A 71 -6.32 -11.27 23.02
C GLN A 71 -7.53 -10.37 22.71
N ARG A 72 -8.74 -10.84 23.04
CA ARG A 72 -9.99 -10.08 22.77
C ARG A 72 -10.10 -8.79 23.58
N ASP A 73 -9.44 -8.72 24.74
CA ASP A 73 -9.48 -7.55 25.62
C ASP A 73 -8.68 -6.36 25.08
N HIS A 74 -7.82 -6.57 24.08
CA HIS A 74 -6.99 -5.52 23.48
C HIS A 74 -7.41 -5.12 22.07
N VAL A 75 -8.60 -5.53 21.62
CA VAL A 75 -9.10 -5.25 20.26
C VAL A 75 -9.25 -3.75 20.02
N VAL A 76 -9.79 -3.02 20.99
CA VAL A 76 -9.96 -1.55 20.88
C VAL A 76 -8.61 -0.86 20.80
N ARG A 77 -7.66 -1.23 21.68
CA ARG A 77 -6.31 -0.66 21.70
C ARG A 77 -5.55 -0.92 20.40
N ASN A 78 -5.60 -2.15 19.88
CA ASN A 78 -4.94 -2.47 18.61
C ASN A 78 -5.57 -1.73 17.44
N THR A 79 -6.89 -1.61 17.42
CA THR A 79 -7.59 -0.87 16.36
C THR A 79 -7.26 0.62 16.42
N LEU A 80 -7.19 1.20 17.61
CA LEU A 80 -6.82 2.60 17.80
C LEU A 80 -5.38 2.85 17.32
N VAL A 81 -4.45 1.95 17.64
CA VAL A 81 -3.07 2.06 17.15
C VAL A 81 -3.01 1.97 15.62
N ASP A 82 -3.78 1.08 14.99
CA ASP A 82 -3.83 0.99 13.53
C ASP A 82 -4.40 2.27 12.89
N ILE A 83 -5.38 2.92 13.54
CA ILE A 83 -5.95 4.20 13.09
C ILE A 83 -4.92 5.32 13.26
N CYS A 84 -4.24 5.39 14.41
CA CYS A 84 -3.19 6.37 14.66
C CYS A 84 -2.04 6.24 13.67
N ILE A 85 -1.62 5.02 13.31
CA ILE A 85 -0.57 4.80 12.31
C ILE A 85 -1.09 5.15 10.91
N GLY A 86 -2.29 4.69 10.55
CA GLY A 86 -2.86 4.86 9.20
C GLY A 86 -3.33 6.27 8.86
N LEU A 87 -3.60 7.13 9.85
CA LEU A 87 -3.96 8.55 9.65
C LEU A 87 -2.89 9.51 10.16
N GLY A 88 -2.21 9.17 11.25
CA GLY A 88 -1.20 10.04 11.86
C GLY A 88 0.03 10.20 11.00
N ILE A 89 0.53 9.12 10.39
CA ILE A 89 1.68 9.19 9.48
C ILE A 89 1.37 10.08 8.25
N PRO A 90 0.31 9.83 7.46
CA PRO A 90 0.02 10.69 6.31
C PRO A 90 -0.34 12.13 6.72
N GLY A 91 -0.98 12.34 7.88
CA GLY A 91 -1.21 13.68 8.40
C GLY A 91 0.10 14.43 8.69
N LEU A 92 1.05 13.75 9.33
CA LEU A 92 2.35 14.32 9.64
C LEU A 92 3.15 14.65 8.36
N THR A 93 3.13 13.77 7.35
CA THR A 93 3.84 14.03 6.09
C THR A 93 3.26 15.20 5.31
N VAL A 94 1.94 15.40 5.34
CA VAL A 94 1.29 16.57 4.73
C VAL A 94 1.67 17.86 5.45
N VAL A 95 1.74 17.85 6.79
CA VAL A 95 2.20 19.02 7.58
C VAL A 95 3.66 19.35 7.29
N LEU A 96 4.52 18.33 7.23
CA LEU A 96 5.92 18.49 6.84
C LEU A 96 6.06 19.07 5.42
N TYR A 97 5.22 18.60 4.50
CA TYR A 97 5.19 19.11 3.13
C TYR A 97 4.84 20.60 3.07
N TYR A 98 3.91 21.07 3.91
CA TYR A 98 3.54 22.49 4.00
C TYR A 98 4.75 23.40 4.31
N VAL A 99 5.68 22.93 5.14
CA VAL A 99 6.90 23.68 5.49
C VAL A 99 7.92 23.70 4.34
N VAL A 100 7.98 22.63 3.55
CA VAL A 100 8.98 22.45 2.48
C VAL A 100 8.51 23.08 1.16
N GLN A 101 7.22 23.34 0.99
CA GLN A 101 6.66 23.86 -0.26
C GLN A 101 7.10 25.32 -0.52
N GLN A 102 8.11 25.50 -1.37
CA GLN A 102 8.66 26.82 -1.75
C GLN A 102 7.94 27.45 -2.95
N TYR A 103 7.26 26.64 -3.78
CA TYR A 103 6.57 27.08 -4.99
C TYR A 103 5.16 26.49 -5.03
N ARG A 104 4.20 27.25 -5.59
CA ARG A 104 2.82 26.78 -5.80
C ARG A 104 2.85 25.56 -6.74
N SER A 105 2.01 24.55 -6.46
CA SER A 105 1.90 23.32 -7.27
C SER A 105 1.72 23.64 -8.76
N GLY A 106 2.41 22.90 -9.62
CA GLY A 106 2.37 23.09 -11.07
C GLY A 106 1.30 22.22 -11.74
N ILE A 107 0.75 22.72 -12.84
CA ILE A 107 -0.13 21.97 -13.74
C ILE A 107 0.72 21.47 -14.89
N VAL A 108 0.62 20.18 -15.20
CA VAL A 108 1.20 19.57 -16.39
C VAL A 108 0.05 19.20 -17.33
N GLU A 109 0.13 19.62 -18.59
CA GLU A 109 -0.84 19.33 -19.64
C GLU A 109 -1.03 17.79 -19.77
N ASP A 110 -2.28 17.33 -19.88
CA ASP A 110 -2.73 15.92 -19.91
C ASP A 110 -2.49 15.06 -18.64
N VAL A 111 -1.59 15.46 -17.74
CA VAL A 111 -1.30 14.74 -16.48
C VAL A 111 -2.04 15.36 -15.29
N GLY A 112 -2.33 16.66 -15.37
CA GLY A 112 -3.00 17.44 -14.34
C GLY A 112 -2.06 17.96 -13.25
N CYS A 113 -2.55 17.94 -12.01
CA CYS A 113 -1.90 18.61 -10.89
C CYS A 113 -0.77 17.79 -10.26
N TYR A 114 0.45 18.35 -10.24
CA TYR A 114 1.64 17.71 -9.67
C TYR A 114 2.33 18.59 -8.60
N PRO A 115 2.79 18.01 -7.48
CA PRO A 115 3.50 18.76 -6.46
C PRO A 115 4.84 19.32 -7.00
N ALA A 116 5.01 20.64 -6.93
CA ALA A 116 6.27 21.31 -7.26
C ALA A 116 7.19 21.29 -6.04
N ILE A 117 8.22 20.43 -6.07
CA ILE A 117 9.16 20.26 -4.98
C ILE A 117 10.42 21.10 -5.26
N GLY A 118 10.54 22.26 -4.60
CA GLY A 118 11.60 23.23 -4.88
C GLY A 118 13.00 22.82 -4.39
N ASN A 119 13.09 22.05 -3.30
CA ASN A 119 14.36 21.66 -2.68
C ASN A 119 14.50 20.13 -2.65
N TRP A 120 15.17 19.57 -3.65
CA TRP A 120 15.39 18.11 -3.77
C TRP A 120 16.07 17.50 -2.54
N LYS A 121 17.02 18.21 -1.91
CA LYS A 121 17.77 17.72 -0.74
C LYS A 121 16.90 17.52 0.51
N SER A 122 16.09 18.51 0.85
CA SER A 122 15.21 18.46 2.04
C SER A 122 14.05 17.49 1.84
N SER A 123 13.59 17.36 0.59
CA SER A 123 12.43 16.55 0.25
C SER A 123 12.74 15.07 0.30
N ILE A 124 13.91 14.64 -0.18
CA ILE A 124 14.37 13.26 -0.04
C ILE A 124 14.44 12.83 1.43
N LEU A 125 14.96 13.69 2.32
CA LEU A 125 15.12 13.32 3.73
C LEU A 125 13.78 13.21 4.47
N LEU A 126 12.81 14.07 4.13
CA LEU A 126 11.54 14.16 4.87
C LEU A 126 10.41 13.35 4.24
N TYR A 127 10.50 13.00 2.95
CA TYR A 127 9.49 12.24 2.22
C TYR A 127 9.86 10.76 2.06
N ASP A 128 11.07 10.44 1.58
CA ASP A 128 11.45 9.05 1.27
C ASP A 128 11.75 8.22 2.53
N ILE A 129 12.12 8.85 3.63
CA ILE A 129 12.41 8.15 4.90
C ILE A 129 11.16 7.43 5.45
N TRP A 130 9.96 8.02 5.33
CA TRP A 130 8.74 7.41 5.87
C TRP A 130 8.36 6.09 5.21
N PRO A 131 8.22 6.00 3.87
CA PRO A 131 7.94 4.73 3.20
C PRO A 131 9.09 3.73 3.40
N LEU A 132 10.35 4.16 3.51
CA LEU A 132 11.46 3.28 3.86
C LEU A 132 11.30 2.66 5.26
N LEU A 133 11.00 3.47 6.28
CA LEU A 133 10.76 2.98 7.64
C LEU A 133 9.57 2.01 7.70
N ILE A 134 8.49 2.30 6.98
CA ILE A 134 7.30 1.43 6.91
C ILE A 134 7.62 0.11 6.19
N THR A 135 8.40 0.15 5.12
CA THR A 135 8.79 -1.02 4.35
C THR A 135 9.75 -1.91 5.16
N LEU A 136 10.70 -1.29 5.87
CA LEU A 136 11.56 -2.00 6.83
C LEU A 136 10.71 -2.65 7.92
N GLY A 137 9.77 -1.91 8.53
CA GLY A 137 8.85 -2.46 9.52
C GLY A 137 8.06 -3.66 8.99
N SER A 138 7.54 -3.57 7.76
CA SER A 138 6.82 -4.68 7.10
C SER A 138 7.72 -5.89 6.84
N SER A 139 8.96 -5.67 6.42
CA SER A 139 9.96 -6.71 6.22
C SER A 139 10.34 -7.41 7.54
N PHE A 140 10.46 -6.66 8.64
CA PHE A 140 10.70 -7.24 9.97
C PHE A 140 9.57 -8.18 10.40
N TYR A 141 8.30 -7.74 10.34
CA TYR A 141 7.16 -8.60 10.68
C TYR A 141 7.08 -9.84 9.77
N SER A 142 7.37 -9.68 8.47
CA SER A 142 7.38 -10.77 7.50
C SER A 142 8.53 -11.75 7.73
N GLY A 143 9.72 -11.25 8.10
CA GLY A 143 10.89 -12.05 8.44
C GLY A 143 10.69 -12.88 9.70
N GLU A 144 10.08 -12.30 10.73
CA GLU A 144 9.69 -13.01 11.96
C GLU A 144 8.64 -14.10 11.68
N TRP A 145 7.66 -13.80 10.84
CA TRP A 145 6.69 -14.79 10.38
C TRP A 145 7.36 -15.91 9.60
N LYS A 146 8.18 -15.59 8.59
CA LYS A 146 8.92 -16.55 7.77
C LYS A 146 9.78 -17.45 8.64
N ARG A 147 10.53 -16.91 9.61
CA ARG A 147 11.34 -17.72 10.54
C ARG A 147 10.50 -18.72 11.36
N ARG A 148 9.29 -18.34 11.81
CA ARG A 148 8.39 -19.24 12.57
C ARG A 148 7.61 -20.22 11.71
N HIS A 149 7.16 -19.80 10.53
CA HIS A 149 6.27 -20.59 9.66
C HIS A 149 7.00 -21.38 8.57
N GLN A 150 8.23 -21.04 8.19
CA GLN A 150 8.99 -21.80 7.19
C GLN A 150 9.31 -23.23 7.65
N LYS A 151 9.44 -23.46 8.96
CA LYS A 151 9.55 -24.82 9.52
C LYS A 151 8.26 -25.65 9.39
N ARG A 152 7.08 -25.02 9.24
CA ARG A 152 5.78 -25.70 9.07
C ARG A 152 5.33 -25.77 7.60
N PHE A 153 5.59 -24.73 6.80
CA PHE A 153 5.21 -24.66 5.39
C PHE A 153 6.08 -25.53 4.47
N VAL A 154 7.38 -25.71 4.75
CA VAL A 154 8.22 -26.67 3.98
C VAL A 154 7.71 -28.09 4.16
N SER A 155 7.31 -28.49 5.38
CA SER A 155 6.67 -29.80 5.60
C SER A 155 5.35 -29.92 4.85
N PHE A 156 4.54 -28.86 4.75
CA PHE A 156 3.26 -28.89 4.03
C PHE A 156 3.44 -28.93 2.50
N TYR A 157 4.37 -28.16 1.94
CA TYR A 157 4.74 -28.23 0.53
C TYR A 157 5.38 -29.58 0.16
N PHE A 158 6.18 -30.15 1.06
CA PHE A 158 6.74 -31.49 0.89
C PHE A 158 5.64 -32.56 0.89
N ILE A 159 4.65 -32.48 1.79
CA ILE A 159 3.49 -33.39 1.82
C ILE A 159 2.62 -33.24 0.56
N ILE A 160 2.35 -32.02 0.11
CA ILE A 160 1.58 -31.78 -1.13
C ILE A 160 2.34 -32.30 -2.35
N SER A 161 3.66 -32.09 -2.42
CA SER A 161 4.51 -32.64 -3.49
C SER A 161 4.56 -34.17 -3.44
N LEU A 162 4.60 -34.78 -2.26
CA LEU A 162 4.57 -36.23 -2.09
C LEU A 162 3.21 -36.80 -2.52
N PHE A 163 2.11 -36.10 -2.21
CA PHE A 163 0.77 -36.48 -2.61
C PHE A 163 0.57 -36.34 -4.12
N PHE A 164 1.12 -35.29 -4.75
CA PHE A 164 1.12 -35.14 -6.21
C PHE A 164 1.96 -36.22 -6.89
N LEU A 165 3.14 -36.57 -6.35
CA LEU A 165 3.97 -37.66 -6.83
C LEU A 165 3.31 -39.04 -6.65
N TYR A 166 2.58 -39.26 -5.55
CA TYR A 166 1.84 -40.50 -5.30
C TYR A 166 0.61 -40.61 -6.21
N SER A 167 -0.08 -39.50 -6.48
CA SER A 167 -1.25 -39.46 -7.36
C SER A 167 -0.90 -39.54 -8.85
N PHE A 168 0.31 -39.16 -9.25
CA PHE A 168 0.83 -39.35 -10.62
C PHE A 168 1.66 -40.63 -10.79
N GLY A 169 1.89 -41.39 -9.72
CA GLY A 169 2.72 -42.60 -9.69
C GLY A 169 1.98 -43.91 -9.99
N SER A 170 0.74 -43.89 -10.52
CA SER A 170 0.11 -45.12 -11.03
C SER A 170 0.29 -45.23 -12.55
N PRO A 171 1.21 -46.08 -13.06
CA PRO A 171 1.28 -46.37 -14.48
C PRO A 171 0.15 -47.34 -14.84
N ARG A 172 -0.89 -46.85 -15.54
CA ARG A 172 -1.69 -47.69 -16.44
C ARG A 172 -1.81 -46.99 -17.79
N SER A 173 -0.79 -47.28 -18.58
CA SER A 173 -0.83 -47.53 -20.02
C SER A 173 -2.22 -47.75 -20.63
N SER A 174 -2.39 -47.16 -21.82
CA SER A 174 -3.24 -47.61 -22.93
C SER A 174 -4.67 -47.07 -22.98
N CYS A 175 -4.88 -45.97 -23.71
CA CYS A 175 -6.14 -45.66 -24.37
C CYS A 175 -5.92 -45.69 -25.89
N PRO A 176 -6.45 -46.68 -26.63
CA PRO A 176 -6.60 -46.60 -28.07
C PRO A 176 -7.98 -46.00 -28.43
N TRP A 177 -7.95 -45.10 -29.42
CA TRP A 177 -9.00 -44.62 -30.34
C TRP A 177 -10.42 -45.18 -30.25
N GLY A 178 -11.42 -44.30 -30.41
CA GLY A 178 -12.76 -44.66 -30.88
C GLY A 178 -13.84 -43.58 -30.68
N PHE A 179 -14.11 -42.81 -31.74
CA PHE A 179 -15.38 -42.08 -31.95
C PHE A 179 -16.57 -43.09 -32.04
N PRO A 180 -17.80 -42.62 -31.79
CA PRO A 180 -18.68 -42.27 -32.91
C PRO A 180 -19.07 -40.79 -32.92
#